data_AF-A0A7J6E749-F1
#
_entry.id   AF-A0A7J6E749-F1
#
_cell.length_a   1.000
_cell.length_b   1.000
_cell.length_c   1.000
_cell.angle_alpha   90.00
_cell.angle_beta   90.00
_cell.angle_gamma   90.00
#
_symmetry.space_group_name_H-M   'P 1'
#
loop_
_entity.id
_entity.type
_entity.pdbx_description
1 polymer ?
#
loop_
_entity_poly.entity_id
_entity_poly.type
_entity_poly.pdbx_seq_one_letter_code
_entity_poly.pdbx_strand_id
1 'polypeptide(L)'
;MRGKFGDDEEIKLEITMFDGYELCPKHDGDGEDVILRLSVLVSISKRDSSDDLEFVCSAWPDSFEVRHVYSLHRDRKLNRLPYLGPDIRELK
;
A
#
# COMPACT_ATOMS: atom_id res chain seq x y z
N MET A 1 5.72 -10.29 2.96
CA MET A 1 6.14 -10.96 1.70
C MET A 1 7.23 -10.13 1.04
N ARG A 2 8.17 -10.76 0.33
CA ARG A 2 9.24 -10.05 -0.41
C ARG A 2 9.37 -10.65 -1.81
N GLY A 3 9.65 -9.82 -2.79
CA GLY A 3 9.89 -10.21 -4.17
C GLY A 3 10.95 -9.30 -4.80
N LYS A 4 11.45 -9.71 -5.96
CA LYS A 4 12.33 -8.89 -6.79
C LYS A 4 11.68 -8.67 -8.14
N PHE A 5 11.88 -7.49 -8.71
CA PHE A 5 11.51 -7.18 -10.08
C PHE A 5 12.76 -6.74 -10.84
N GLY A 6 13.05 -7.39 -11.98
CA GLY A 6 14.33 -7.20 -12.66
C GLY A 6 15.53 -7.56 -11.77
N ASP A 7 16.64 -6.87 -11.99
CA ASP A 7 17.91 -7.12 -11.32
C ASP A 7 18.17 -6.19 -10.12
N ASP A 8 17.42 -5.08 -10.02
CA ASP A 8 17.73 -3.95 -9.15
C ASP A 8 16.60 -3.52 -8.21
N GLU A 9 15.35 -3.94 -8.44
CA GLU A 9 14.21 -3.60 -7.58
C GLU A 9 13.89 -4.72 -6.58
N GLU A 10 13.78 -4.35 -5.31
CA GLU A 10 13.22 -5.19 -4.25
C GLU A 10 11.86 -4.62 -3.81
N ILE A 11 10.87 -5.50 -3.75
CA ILE A 11 9.50 -5.17 -3.38
C ILE A 11 9.18 -5.90 -2.08
N LYS A 12 8.77 -5.17 -1.05
CA LYS A 12 8.34 -5.70 0.23
C LYS A 12 6.87 -5.36 0.46
N LEU A 13 6.09 -6.35 0.84
CA LEU A 13 4.71 -6.18 1.27
C LEU A 13 4.61 -6.52 2.76
N GLU A 14 4.15 -5.57 3.55
CA GLU A 14 3.81 -5.75 4.96
C GLU A 14 2.30 -5.57 5.13
N ILE A 15 1.64 -6.64 5.55
CA ILE A 15 0.20 -6.63 5.82
C ILE A 15 0.07 -6.37 7.32
N THR A 16 -0.64 -5.31 7.71
CA THR A 16 -0.73 -4.91 9.12
C THR A 16 -1.90 -5.62 9.80
N MET A 17 -3.15 -5.28 9.49
CA MET A 17 -4.39 -5.94 9.96
C MET A 17 -5.60 -5.52 9.11
N PHE A 18 -6.80 -6.01 9.46
CA PHE A 18 -8.07 -5.44 8.99
C PHE A 18 -8.27 -4.03 9.55
N ASP A 19 -8.58 -3.08 8.69
CA ASP A 19 -8.72 -1.66 9.03
C ASP A 19 -10.08 -1.07 8.62
N GLY A 20 -10.96 -1.89 8.05
CA GLY A 20 -12.29 -1.51 7.63
C GLY A 20 -13.12 -2.71 7.18
N TYR A 21 -14.41 -2.49 6.94
CA TYR A 21 -15.30 -3.47 6.36
C TYR A 21 -16.42 -2.79 5.56
N GLU A 22 -17.04 -3.56 4.67
CA GLU A 22 -18.24 -3.19 3.93
C GLU A 22 -19.27 -4.33 4.02
N LEU A 23 -20.55 -3.97 3.98
CA LEU A 23 -21.66 -4.92 3.96
C LEU A 23 -22.09 -5.10 2.50
N CYS A 24 -22.08 -6.34 2.03
CA CYS A 24 -22.59 -6.67 0.70
C CYS A 24 -23.79 -7.61 0.78
N PRO A 25 -24.76 -7.49 -0.14
CA PRO A 25 -25.87 -8.43 -0.22
C PRO A 25 -25.36 -9.86 -0.42
N LYS A 26 -25.95 -10.82 0.28
CA LYS A 26 -25.66 -12.24 0.06
C LYS A 26 -26.08 -12.66 -1.34
N HIS A 27 -25.25 -13.48 -1.97
CA HIS A 27 -25.54 -14.00 -3.31
C HIS A 27 -26.69 -15.04 -3.29
N ASP A 28 -26.81 -15.83 -2.21
CA ASP A 28 -27.75 -16.97 -2.12
C ASP A 28 -28.72 -16.89 -0.91
N GLY A 29 -29.31 -15.72 -0.63
CA GLY A 29 -30.36 -15.63 0.40
C GLY A 29 -30.64 -14.22 0.90
N ASP A 30 -31.46 -14.14 1.95
CA ASP A 30 -31.75 -12.91 2.67
C ASP A 30 -30.65 -12.65 3.72
N GLY A 31 -30.06 -11.45 3.70
CA GLY A 31 -29.00 -11.01 4.62
C GLY A 31 -27.79 -10.39 3.94
N GLU A 32 -26.82 -9.99 4.77
CA GLU A 32 -25.59 -9.30 4.35
C GLU A 32 -24.35 -10.13 4.71
N ASP A 33 -23.36 -10.13 3.82
CA ASP A 33 -22.00 -10.62 4.05
C ASP A 33 -21.06 -9.46 4.39
N VAL A 34 -20.02 -9.75 5.17
CA VAL A 34 -19.01 -8.76 5.56
C VAL A 34 -17.77 -8.93 4.68
N ILE A 35 -17.42 -7.89 3.95
CA ILE A 35 -16.16 -7.79 3.22
C ILE A 35 -15.17 -7.02 4.07
N LEU A 36 -14.03 -7.63 4.39
CA LEU A 36 -12.99 -7.00 5.21
C LEU A 36 -11.95 -6.32 4.33
N ARG A 37 -11.51 -5.13 4.75
CA ARG A 37 -10.42 -4.37 4.14
C ARG A 37 -9.14 -4.60 4.92
N LEU A 38 -8.05 -4.90 4.22
CA LEU A 38 -6.72 -5.03 4.80
C LEU A 38 -5.89 -3.77 4.52
N SER A 39 -5.18 -3.29 5.54
CA SER A 39 -4.14 -2.28 5.33
C SER A 39 -2.82 -2.96 4.96
N VAL A 40 -2.23 -2.52 3.85
CA VAL A 40 -0.99 -3.08 3.30
C VAL A 40 0.00 -1.95 3.05
N LEU A 41 1.20 -2.09 3.58
CA LEU A 41 2.34 -1.22 3.26
C LEU A 41 3.19 -1.92 2.19
N VAL A 42 3.39 -1.24 1.06
CA VAL A 42 4.27 -1.72 -0.01
C VAL A 42 5.49 -0.83 -0.05
N SER A 43 6.68 -1.41 0.10
CA SER A 43 7.95 -0.70 -0.03
C SER A 43 8.68 -1.17 -1.27
N ILE A 44 9.15 -0.24 -2.09
CA ILE A 44 9.95 -0.51 -3.29
C ILE A 44 11.30 0.19 -3.11
N SER A 45 12.37 -0.60 -3.22
CA SER A 45 13.74 -0.11 -3.07
C SER A 45 14.55 -0.47 -4.32
N LYS A 46 15.33 0.50 -4.82
CA LYS A 46 16.28 0.28 -5.93
C LYS A 46 17.71 0.24 -5.43
N ARG A 47 18.51 -0.75 -5.86
CA ARG A 47 19.87 -0.93 -5.38
C ARG A 47 20.71 0.36 -5.40
N ASP A 48 20.63 1.14 -6.49
CA ASP A 48 21.44 2.33 -6.68
C ASP A 48 20.69 3.66 -6.40
N SER A 49 19.50 3.61 -5.79
CA SER A 49 18.79 4.82 -5.33
C SER A 49 19.09 5.14 -3.87
N SER A 50 19.11 6.44 -3.54
CA SER A 50 19.12 6.90 -2.16
C SER A 50 17.74 6.90 -1.51
N ASP A 51 16.70 6.77 -2.32
CA ASP A 51 15.31 6.94 -1.92
C ASP A 51 14.55 5.63 -2.16
N ASP A 52 13.71 5.28 -1.21
CA ASP A 52 12.73 4.19 -1.30
C ASP A 52 11.33 4.77 -1.47
N LEU A 53 10.47 4.05 -2.18
CA LEU A 53 9.05 4.40 -2.29
C LEU A 53 8.25 3.55 -1.31
N GLU A 54 7.38 4.18 -0.53
CA GLU A 54 6.39 3.51 0.31
C GLU A 54 4.98 3.85 -0.16
N PHE A 55 4.13 2.84 -0.26
CA PHE A 55 2.73 2.97 -0.59
C PHE A 55 1.90 2.46 0.59
N VAL A 56 0.98 3.29 1.05
CA VAL A 56 -0.08 2.84 1.95
C VAL A 56 -1.26 2.43 1.10
N CYS A 57 -1.65 1.18 1.19
CA CYS A 57 -2.68 0.59 0.35
C CYS A 57 -3.80 -0.05 1.18
N SER A 58 -4.98 -0.11 0.58
CA SER A 58 -6.14 -0.83 1.08
C SER A 58 -6.46 -1.97 0.12
N ALA A 59 -6.47 -3.20 0.63
CA ALA A 59 -6.79 -4.38 -0.15
C ALA A 59 -8.20 -4.87 0.20
N TRP A 60 -9.01 -5.04 -0.83
CA TRP A 60 -10.31 -5.71 -0.82
C TRP A 60 -10.19 -7.05 -1.57
N PRO A 61 -11.21 -7.93 -1.53
CA PRO A 61 -11.15 -9.20 -2.26
C PRO A 61 -10.99 -9.05 -3.78
N ASP A 62 -11.53 -7.97 -4.35
CA ASP A 62 -11.61 -7.72 -5.79
C ASP A 62 -10.77 -6.52 -6.26
N SER A 63 -10.21 -5.74 -5.33
CA SER A 63 -9.53 -4.49 -5.65
C SER A 63 -8.37 -4.18 -4.69
N PHE A 64 -7.43 -3.39 -5.17
CA PHE A 64 -6.26 -2.95 -4.40
C PHE A 64 -6.04 -1.46 -4.64
N GLU A 65 -6.35 -0.66 -3.64
CA GLU A 65 -6.34 0.80 -3.72
C GLU A 65 -5.05 1.36 -3.14
N VAL A 66 -4.41 2.28 -3.85
CA VAL A 66 -3.33 3.11 -3.29
C VAL A 66 -3.96 4.30 -2.58
N ARG A 67 -3.63 4.50 -1.31
CA ARG A 67 -4.12 5.61 -0.46
C ARG A 67 -3.12 6.74 -0.39
N HIS A 68 -1.83 6.40 -0.19
CA HIS A 68 -0.74 7.38 -0.10
C HIS A 68 0.52 6.82 -0.74
N VAL A 69 1.37 7.73 -1.23
CA VAL A 69 2.69 7.42 -1.79
C VAL A 69 3.72 8.35 -1.16
N TYR A 70 4.76 7.76 -0.58
CA TYR A 70 5.83 8.45 0.11
C TYR A 70 7.16 8.17 -0.55
N SER A 71 7.98 9.20 -0.68
CA SER A 71 9.40 9.06 -1.03
C SER A 71 10.23 9.23 0.23
N LEU A 72 10.89 8.15 0.66
CA LEU A 72 11.65 8.07 1.89
C LEU A 72 13.13 8.02 1.57
N HIS A 73 13.90 8.95 2.12
CA HIS A 73 15.35 8.89 2.02
C HIS A 73 15.89 7.78 2.92
N ARG A 74 16.76 6.91 2.38
CA ARG A 74 17.36 5.79 3.12
C ARG A 74 18.20 6.24 4.31
N ASP A 75 18.86 7.39 4.18
CA ASP A 75 19.58 7.97 5.31
C ASP A 75 18.60 8.67 6.25
N ARG A 76 18.07 7.89 7.20
CA ARG A 76 17.19 8.37 8.28
C ARG A 76 17.84 9.41 9.21
N LYS A 77 19.14 9.68 9.10
CA LYS A 77 19.83 10.74 9.88
C LYS A 77 19.67 12.12 9.26
N LEU A 78 19.36 12.20 7.97
CA LEU A 78 18.89 13.43 7.37
C LEU A 78 17.46 13.61 7.88
N ASN A 79 17.25 14.52 8.85
CA ASN A 79 15.94 14.93 9.38
C ASN A 79 15.06 15.62 8.30
N ARG A 80 15.00 15.05 7.09
CA ARG A 80 14.13 15.48 6.02
C ARG A 80 12.78 14.84 6.27
N LEU A 81 11.77 15.68 6.40
CA LEU A 81 10.39 15.21 6.35
C LEU A 81 10.21 14.47 5.01
N PRO A 82 9.63 13.27 5.02
CA PRO A 82 9.36 12.55 3.78
C PRO A 82 8.43 13.39 2.91
N TYR A 83 8.66 13.38 1.61
CA TYR A 83 7.70 13.96 0.69
C TYR A 83 6.44 13.09 0.73
N LEU A 84 5.32 13.68 1.15
CA LEU A 84 4.07 12.96 1.41
C LEU A 84 3.27 12.60 0.14
N GLY A 85 3.76 13.03 -1.03
CA GLY A 85 3.03 12.90 -2.28
C GLY A 85 1.84 13.88 -2.39
N PRO A 86 1.33 14.09 -3.60
CA PRO A 86 0.00 14.70 -3.79
C PRO A 86 -1.10 13.74 -3.32
N ASP A 87 -2.32 14.25 -3.12
CA ASP A 87 -3.47 13.38 -2.92
C ASP A 87 -3.66 12.53 -4.18
N ILE A 88 -3.56 11.21 -4.05
CA ILE A 88 -3.64 10.29 -5.18
C ILE A 88 -4.99 10.38 -5.89
N ARG A 89 -6.04 10.84 -5.20
CA ARG A 89 -7.38 11.07 -5.77
C ARG A 89 -7.43 12.27 -6.71
N GLU A 90 -6.41 13.12 -6.69
CA GLU A 90 -6.28 14.30 -7.57
C GLU A 90 -5.40 14.03 -8.80
N LEU A 91 -4.75 12.87 -8.87
CA LEU A 91 -3.98 12.44 -10.03
C LEU A 91 -4.95 12.01 -11.15
N LYS A 92 -4.86 12.66 -12.31
CA LYS A 92 -5.64 12.36 -13.52
C LYS A 92 -5.04 11.25 -14.36
#